data_AF-A0A7M4FCG2-F1
#
_entry.id   AF-A0A7M4FCG2-F1
#
_cell.length_a   1.000
_cell.length_b   1.000
_cell.length_c   1.000
_cell.angle_alpha   90.00
_cell.angle_beta   90.00
_cell.angle_gamma   90.00
#
_symmetry.space_group_name_H-M   'P 1'
#
loop_
_entity.id
_entity.type
_entity.pdbx_description
1 polymer ?
#
loop_
_entity_poly.entity_id
_entity_poly.type
_entity_poly.pdbx_seq_one_letter_code
_entity_poly.pdbx_strand_id
1 'polypeptide(L)'
;MTRFCLLQMFFILLCTMQISTLDCNIPPLQQSKAIQSSLHLLDKIGQAFPLQCRHEHVPFNFPRNILKLRQKDNVKVAVQEMLQSIFYTFSKNLTLAAWDGRSLESFQNGLYQQIEKLEACSLKKIEKKPQYLSDVKDNRLKLKKYFQRIDNFLKDKQYSLCSWEIIREEVRTCLQLIETVTKKYLYK
;
A
#
# COMPACT_ATOMS: atom_id res chain seq x y z
N MET A 1 43.14 29.10 23.68
CA MET A 1 41.90 28.40 24.08
C MET A 1 40.74 28.63 23.10
N THR A 2 40.53 29.84 22.58
CA THR A 2 39.40 30.18 21.68
C THR A 2 39.37 29.41 20.34
N ARG A 3 40.51 29.17 19.69
CA ARG A 3 40.58 28.40 18.42
C ARG A 3 40.17 26.92 18.56
N PHE A 4 40.46 26.31 19.70
CA PHE A 4 40.15 24.89 19.94
C PHE A 4 38.64 24.68 20.14
N CYS A 5 37.98 25.61 20.84
CA CYS A 5 36.53 25.63 20.97
C CYS A 5 35.82 25.83 19.63
N LEU A 6 36.31 26.72 18.77
CA LEU A 6 35.70 26.96 17.45
C LEU A 6 35.80 25.72 16.55
N LEU A 7 36.93 25.00 16.59
CA LEU A 7 37.10 23.75 15.85
C LEU A 7 36.18 22.64 16.39
N GLN A 8 36.03 22.50 17.70
CA GLN A 8 35.09 21.53 18.29
C GLN A 8 33.64 21.86 17.95
N MET A 9 33.24 23.13 18.01
CA MET A 9 31.88 23.54 17.62
C MET A 9 31.61 23.31 16.14
N PHE A 10 32.61 23.52 15.27
CA PHE A 10 32.52 23.23 13.84
C PHE A 10 32.41 21.72 13.57
N PHE A 11 33.17 20.87 14.27
CA PHE A 11 33.07 19.41 14.18
C PHE A 11 31.72 18.89 14.69
N ILE A 12 31.20 19.44 15.79
CA ILE A 12 29.87 19.09 16.31
C ILE A 12 28.79 19.50 15.30
N LEU A 13 28.91 20.68 14.69
CA LEU A 13 28.00 21.15 13.64
C LEU A 13 28.09 20.28 12.38
N LEU A 14 29.28 19.80 12.01
CA LEU A 14 29.44 18.86 10.89
C LEU A 14 28.89 17.45 11.21
N CYS A 15 29.03 16.98 12.44
CA CYS A 15 28.45 15.71 12.90
C CYS A 15 26.92 15.75 13.01
N THR A 16 26.32 16.90 13.34
CA THR A 16 24.86 17.06 13.30
C THR A 16 24.33 17.25 11.88
N MET A 17 25.19 17.66 10.94
CA MET A 17 24.94 17.64 9.49
C MET A 17 25.23 16.26 8.86
N GLN A 18 25.14 15.18 9.64
CA GLN A 18 24.97 13.86 9.07
C GLN A 18 23.52 13.77 8.56
N ILE A 19 23.27 14.42 7.42
CA ILE A 19 22.08 14.27 6.62
C ILE A 19 21.91 12.76 6.46
N SER A 20 20.90 12.22 7.15
CA SER A 20 20.52 10.82 7.00
C SER A 20 20.18 10.65 5.53
N THR A 21 21.12 10.10 4.76
CA THR A 21 20.83 9.76 3.37
C THR A 21 19.76 8.69 3.45
N LEU A 22 18.53 9.05 3.06
CA LEU A 22 17.44 8.10 3.05
C LEU A 22 17.83 6.97 2.09
N ASP A 23 18.21 5.81 2.64
CA ASP A 23 18.53 4.63 1.86
C ASP A 23 17.23 4.12 1.25
N CYS A 24 17.04 4.42 -0.04
CA CYS A 24 15.82 4.11 -0.78
C CYS A 24 15.75 2.65 -1.24
N ASN A 25 16.67 1.80 -0.76
CA ASN A 25 16.63 0.35 -0.94
C ASN A 25 15.77 -0.28 0.15
N ILE A 26 14.44 -0.09 0.10
CA ILE A 26 13.53 -0.88 0.94
C ILE A 26 13.79 -2.35 0.59
N PRO A 27 14.32 -3.18 1.52
CA PRO A 27 14.63 -4.56 1.22
C PRO A 27 13.34 -5.28 0.83
N PRO A 28 13.34 -6.06 -0.26
CA PRO A 28 12.16 -6.82 -0.68
C PRO A 28 11.60 -7.68 0.46
N LEU A 29 12.50 -8.20 1.32
CA LEU A 29 12.17 -8.93 2.54
C LEU A 29 11.32 -8.12 3.52
N GLN A 30 11.65 -6.84 3.72
CA GLN A 30 10.89 -5.96 4.59
C GLN A 30 9.50 -5.69 4.01
N GLN A 31 9.41 -5.47 2.69
CA GLN A 31 8.12 -5.29 2.03
C GLN A 31 7.24 -6.54 2.13
N SER A 32 7.78 -7.73 1.88
CA SER A 32 7.01 -8.97 2.02
C SER A 32 6.54 -9.20 3.44
N LYS A 33 7.40 -8.94 4.45
CA LYS A 33 7.01 -9.06 5.86
C LYS A 33 5.87 -8.09 6.20
N ALA A 34 5.92 -6.87 5.69
CA ALA A 34 4.88 -5.87 5.94
C ALA A 34 3.53 -6.28 5.32
N ILE A 35 3.54 -6.82 4.10
CA ILE A 35 2.33 -7.36 3.45
C ILE A 35 1.78 -8.58 4.18
N GLN A 36 2.64 -9.48 4.67
CA GLN A 36 2.23 -10.62 5.50
C GLN A 36 1.58 -10.17 6.81
N SER A 37 2.15 -9.16 7.47
CA SER A 37 1.53 -8.54 8.64
C SER A 37 0.17 -7.95 8.31
N SER A 38 0.01 -7.26 7.17
CA SER A 38 -1.27 -6.73 6.72
C SER A 38 -2.31 -7.84 6.47
N LEU A 39 -1.92 -8.95 5.83
CA LEU A 39 -2.80 -10.11 5.64
C LEU A 39 -3.25 -10.72 6.96
N HIS A 40 -2.31 -10.96 7.88
CA HIS A 40 -2.59 -11.49 9.21
C HIS A 40 -3.53 -10.60 10.02
N LEU A 41 -3.34 -9.28 9.94
CA LEU A 41 -4.24 -8.33 10.59
C LEU A 41 -5.62 -8.33 9.94
N LEU A 42 -5.71 -8.39 8.61
CA LEU A 42 -6.98 -8.46 7.88
C LEU A 42 -7.81 -9.71 8.24
N ASP A 43 -7.14 -10.83 8.53
CA ASP A 43 -7.77 -12.06 9.03
C ASP A 43 -8.29 -11.91 10.46
N LYS A 44 -7.68 -11.05 11.27
CA LYS A 44 -8.10 -10.78 12.66
C LYS A 44 -9.20 -9.73 12.78
N ILE A 45 -9.30 -8.81 11.82
CA ILE A 45 -10.29 -7.72 11.84
C ILE A 45 -11.72 -8.25 11.86
N GLY A 46 -12.02 -9.27 11.06
CA GLY A 46 -13.35 -9.86 10.95
C GLY A 46 -13.32 -11.37 11.21
N GLN A 47 -14.47 -11.93 11.55
CA GLN A 47 -14.62 -13.38 11.73
C GLN A 47 -14.65 -14.11 10.36
N ALA A 48 -15.11 -15.36 10.35
CA ALA A 48 -15.41 -16.07 9.12
C ALA A 48 -16.42 -15.30 8.25
N PHE A 49 -16.27 -15.39 6.93
CA PHE A 49 -17.16 -14.71 5.99
C PHE A 49 -18.62 -15.15 6.21
N PRO A 50 -19.58 -14.24 6.42
CA PRO A 50 -20.96 -14.61 6.70
C PRO A 50 -21.65 -15.20 5.47
N LEU A 51 -22.21 -16.40 5.60
CA LEU A 51 -22.82 -17.13 4.47
C LEU A 51 -23.97 -16.37 3.81
N GLN A 52 -24.72 -15.59 4.59
CA GLN A 52 -25.81 -14.74 4.08
C GLN A 52 -25.32 -13.69 3.07
N CYS A 53 -24.07 -13.24 3.19
CA CYS A 53 -23.50 -12.22 2.32
C CYS A 53 -23.08 -12.76 0.94
N ARG A 54 -23.08 -14.09 0.74
CA ARG A 54 -22.62 -14.72 -0.50
C ARG A 54 -23.38 -14.24 -1.74
N HIS A 55 -24.68 -14.03 -1.63
CA HIS A 55 -25.55 -13.65 -2.75
C HIS A 55 -25.33 -12.20 -3.22
N GLU A 56 -24.67 -11.38 -2.40
CA GLU A 56 -24.34 -9.98 -2.74
C GLU A 56 -22.98 -9.84 -3.43
N HIS A 57 -22.21 -10.93 -3.53
CA HIS A 57 -20.88 -10.90 -4.11
C HIS A 57 -20.93 -10.55 -5.60
N VAL A 58 -20.06 -9.62 -6.01
CA VAL A 58 -19.89 -9.21 -7.40
C VAL A 58 -18.43 -9.34 -7.84
N PRO A 59 -18.15 -9.71 -9.11
CA PRO A 59 -16.78 -9.73 -9.60
C PRO A 59 -16.27 -8.30 -9.81
N PHE A 60 -15.28 -7.87 -9.03
CA PHE A 60 -14.63 -6.57 -9.21
C PHE A 60 -13.65 -6.54 -10.38
N ASN A 61 -13.37 -7.68 -11.04
CA ASN A 61 -12.53 -7.78 -12.24
C ASN A 61 -11.22 -6.99 -12.11
N PHE A 62 -10.32 -7.48 -11.25
CA PHE A 62 -9.00 -6.89 -11.07
C PHE A 62 -8.22 -6.88 -12.41
N PRO A 63 -7.61 -5.74 -12.80
CA PRO A 63 -6.87 -5.62 -14.05
C PRO A 63 -5.50 -6.33 -13.97
N ARG A 64 -5.50 -7.66 -14.09
CA ARG A 64 -4.30 -8.53 -13.92
C ARG A 64 -3.15 -8.21 -14.87
N ASN A 65 -3.42 -7.62 -16.04
CA ASN A 65 -2.39 -7.19 -16.99
C ASN A 65 -1.44 -6.14 -16.43
N ILE A 66 -1.87 -5.36 -15.42
CA ILE A 66 -1.04 -4.39 -14.72
C ILE A 66 0.07 -5.06 -13.91
N LEU A 67 -0.04 -6.33 -13.55
CA LEU A 67 1.00 -7.03 -12.79
C LEU A 67 1.98 -7.80 -13.69
N LYS A 68 1.75 -7.82 -15.01
CA LYS A 68 2.66 -8.43 -16.01
C LYS A 68 3.77 -7.47 -16.46
N LEU A 69 4.01 -6.41 -15.71
CA LEU A 69 4.97 -5.36 -16.08
C LEU A 69 6.37 -5.94 -16.15
N ARG A 70 7.08 -5.63 -17.25
CA ARG A 70 8.47 -6.07 -17.45
C ARG A 70 9.48 -5.27 -16.61
N GLN A 71 9.08 -4.11 -16.09
CA GLN A 71 9.98 -3.18 -15.41
C GLN A 71 9.66 -3.08 -13.91
N LYS A 72 10.69 -3.24 -13.07
CA LYS A 72 10.59 -3.20 -11.60
C LYS A 72 9.94 -1.93 -11.07
N ASP A 73 10.23 -0.79 -11.67
CA ASP A 73 9.70 0.49 -11.20
C ASP A 73 8.20 0.67 -11.48
N ASN A 74 7.67 0.06 -12.55
CA ASN A 74 6.22 0.08 -12.79
C ASN A 74 5.50 -0.77 -11.74
N VAL A 75 6.10 -1.88 -11.31
CA VAL A 75 5.56 -2.72 -10.22
C VAL A 75 5.52 -1.94 -8.91
N LYS A 76 6.57 -1.18 -8.59
CA LYS A 76 6.60 -0.33 -7.38
C LYS A 76 5.46 0.70 -7.38
N VAL A 77 5.27 1.43 -8.49
CA VAL A 77 4.18 2.42 -8.61
C VAL A 77 2.80 1.75 -8.49
N ALA A 78 2.62 0.58 -9.10
CA ALA A 78 1.37 -0.17 -8.99
C ALA A 78 1.09 -0.62 -7.54
N VAL A 79 2.10 -1.14 -6.84
CA VAL A 79 1.99 -1.54 -5.43
C VAL A 79 1.65 -0.33 -4.56
N GLN A 80 2.33 0.79 -4.75
CA GLN A 80 2.04 2.02 -4.00
C GLN A 80 0.59 2.48 -4.23
N GLU A 81 0.13 2.54 -5.48
CA GLU A 81 -1.24 2.94 -5.81
C GLU A 81 -2.28 1.99 -5.18
N MET A 82 -2.02 0.68 -5.19
CA MET A 82 -2.89 -0.30 -4.54
C MET A 82 -2.94 -0.10 -3.03
N LEU A 83 -1.80 0.06 -2.37
CA LEU A 83 -1.74 0.28 -0.92
C LEU A 83 -2.46 1.58 -0.51
N GLN A 84 -2.23 2.67 -1.24
CA GLN A 84 -2.94 3.94 -1.02
C GLN A 84 -4.45 3.78 -1.18
N SER A 85 -4.90 3.06 -2.21
CA SER A 85 -6.33 2.85 -2.45
C SER A 85 -6.98 1.94 -1.41
N ILE A 86 -6.26 0.92 -0.94
CA ILE A 86 -6.71 0.07 0.18
C ILE A 86 -6.83 0.91 1.44
N PHE A 87 -5.80 1.68 1.80
CA PHE A 87 -5.83 2.55 2.98
C PHE A 87 -7.03 3.51 2.92
N TYR A 88 -7.22 4.21 1.80
CA TYR A 88 -8.37 5.09 1.60
C TYR A 88 -9.72 4.37 1.78
N THR A 89 -9.85 3.14 1.29
CA THR A 89 -11.07 2.33 1.46
C THR A 89 -11.33 2.05 2.94
N PHE A 90 -10.30 1.69 3.70
CA PHE A 90 -10.40 1.40 5.12
C PHE A 90 -10.44 2.65 6.00
N SER A 91 -10.21 3.85 5.48
CA SER A 91 -10.39 5.11 6.23
C SER A 91 -11.82 5.66 6.19
N LYS A 92 -12.75 4.97 5.51
CA LYS A 92 -14.17 5.36 5.41
C LYS A 92 -14.93 5.07 6.69
N ASN A 93 -16.21 5.40 6.70
CA ASN A 93 -17.11 5.04 7.79
C ASN A 93 -17.30 3.50 7.83
N LEU A 94 -16.72 2.89 8.87
CA LEU A 94 -16.73 1.45 9.12
C LEU A 94 -17.71 1.05 10.24
N THR A 95 -18.62 1.93 10.68
CA THR A 95 -19.53 1.66 11.82
C THR A 95 -20.39 0.40 11.64
N LEU A 96 -20.77 0.08 10.40
CA LEU A 96 -21.57 -1.11 10.08
C LEU A 96 -20.71 -2.36 9.80
N ALA A 97 -19.39 -2.23 9.73
CA ALA A 97 -18.50 -3.37 9.69
C ALA A 97 -18.44 -4.00 11.09
N ALA A 98 -18.78 -5.27 11.22
CA ALA A 98 -18.72 -6.00 12.49
C ALA A 98 -17.29 -6.42 12.84
N TRP A 99 -16.37 -5.45 12.83
CA TRP A 99 -14.92 -5.66 12.88
C TRP A 99 -14.31 -5.28 14.24
N ASP A 100 -13.25 -5.98 14.64
CA ASP A 100 -12.46 -5.65 15.82
C ASP A 100 -11.68 -4.36 15.61
N GLY A 101 -12.04 -3.32 16.37
CA GLY A 101 -11.48 -1.98 16.23
C GLY A 101 -9.96 -1.91 16.44
N ARG A 102 -9.39 -2.70 17.36
CA ARG A 102 -7.95 -2.71 17.62
C ARG A 102 -7.14 -3.33 16.47
N SER A 103 -7.65 -4.43 15.91
CA SER A 103 -7.05 -5.07 14.75
C SER A 103 -7.17 -4.17 13.51
N LEU A 104 -8.29 -3.46 13.36
CA LEU A 104 -8.51 -2.49 12.30
C LEU A 104 -7.53 -1.32 12.38
N GLU A 105 -7.39 -0.72 13.56
CA GLU A 105 -6.43 0.37 13.79
C GLU A 105 -5.00 -0.10 13.50
N SER A 106 -4.63 -1.29 13.98
CA SER A 106 -3.31 -1.88 13.71
C SER A 106 -3.08 -2.09 12.22
N PHE A 107 -4.11 -2.52 11.48
CA PHE A 107 -4.05 -2.70 10.03
C PHE A 107 -3.88 -1.37 9.29
N GLN A 108 -4.69 -0.35 9.62
CA GLN A 108 -4.60 0.98 9.04
C GLN A 108 -3.22 1.62 9.29
N ASN A 109 -2.73 1.55 10.53
CA ASN A 109 -1.41 2.07 10.91
C ASN A 109 -0.29 1.32 10.17
N GLY A 110 -0.39 0.00 10.06
CA GLY A 110 0.56 -0.82 9.31
C GLY A 110 0.60 -0.49 7.82
N LEU A 111 -0.54 -0.17 7.21
CA LEU A 111 -0.61 0.30 5.82
C LEU A 111 -0.02 1.70 5.66
N TYR A 112 -0.39 2.63 6.55
CA TYR A 112 0.10 4.01 6.53
C TYR A 112 1.64 4.05 6.58
N GLN A 113 2.23 3.33 7.54
CA GLN A 113 3.70 3.23 7.66
C GLN A 113 4.38 2.64 6.43
N GLN A 114 3.73 1.71 5.72
CA GLN A 114 4.25 1.16 4.47
C GLN A 114 4.20 2.20 3.34
N ILE A 115 3.11 2.96 3.24
CA ILE A 115 2.93 4.01 2.24
C ILE A 115 3.97 5.12 2.43
N GLU A 116 4.14 5.62 3.65
CA GLU A 116 5.12 6.68 3.96
C GLU A 116 6.54 6.27 3.54
N LYS A 117 6.94 5.03 3.83
CA LYS A 117 8.25 4.49 3.42
C LYS A 117 8.41 4.48 1.90
N LEU A 118 7.39 4.01 1.17
CA LEU A 118 7.41 3.96 -0.30
C LEU A 118 7.47 5.36 -0.92
N GLU A 119 6.75 6.33 -0.35
CA GLU A 119 6.70 7.72 -0.80
C GLU A 119 8.02 8.45 -0.58
N ALA A 120 8.60 8.33 0.61
CA ALA A 120 9.89 8.93 0.93
C ALA A 120 10.99 8.47 -0.03
N CYS A 121 10.88 7.23 -0.55
CA CYS A 121 11.80 6.66 -1.54
C CYS A 121 11.52 7.07 -2.99
N SER A 122 10.33 7.59 -3.30
CA SER A 122 9.88 7.87 -4.67
C SER A 122 10.27 9.25 -5.21
N LEU A 123 10.64 10.19 -4.32
CA LEU A 123 11.00 11.57 -4.67
C LEU A 123 12.27 11.71 -5.55
N LYS A 124 13.07 10.66 -5.71
CA LYS A 124 14.40 10.73 -6.36
C LYS A 124 14.47 10.23 -7.81
N LYS A 125 13.38 9.80 -8.46
CA LYS A 125 13.48 9.15 -9.78
C LYS A 125 12.39 9.57 -10.78
N ILE A 126 12.52 10.76 -11.37
CA ILE A 126 11.83 11.09 -12.62
C ILE A 126 12.83 11.68 -13.63
N GLU A 127 13.82 10.87 -14.01
CA GLU A 127 14.57 11.02 -15.27
C GLU A 127 14.30 9.78 -16.12
N LYS A 128 13.12 9.69 -16.75
CA LYS A 128 12.74 8.51 -17.54
C LYS A 128 12.10 8.87 -18.86
N LYS A 129 12.27 7.99 -19.86
CA LYS A 129 11.79 8.17 -21.24
C LYS A 129 10.26 8.40 -21.30
N PRO A 130 9.75 9.18 -22.27
CA PRO A 130 8.32 9.53 -22.37
C PRO A 130 7.36 8.33 -22.44
N GLN A 131 7.71 7.27 -23.19
CA GLN A 131 6.86 6.07 -23.32
C GLN A 131 6.63 5.36 -21.98
N TYR A 132 7.66 5.29 -21.13
CA TYR A 132 7.56 4.70 -19.79
C TYR A 132 6.57 5.47 -18.91
N LEU A 133 6.60 6.80 -19.00
CA LEU A 133 5.69 7.68 -18.27
C LEU A 133 4.23 7.46 -18.70
N SER A 134 3.97 7.16 -19.98
CA SER A 134 2.63 6.83 -20.47
C SER A 134 2.12 5.52 -19.87
N ASP A 135 2.90 4.43 -19.98
CA ASP A 135 2.47 3.11 -19.48
C ASP A 135 2.20 3.13 -17.97
N VAL A 136 3.03 3.83 -17.19
CA VAL A 136 2.83 3.99 -15.74
C VAL A 136 1.52 4.73 -15.45
N LYS A 137 1.25 5.84 -16.16
CA LYS A 137 0.02 6.62 -15.99
C LYS A 137 -1.22 5.79 -16.36
N ASP A 138 -1.18 5.05 -17.46
CA ASP A 138 -2.30 4.22 -17.91
C ASP A 138 -2.61 3.10 -16.93
N ASN A 139 -1.58 2.44 -16.40
CA ASN A 139 -1.75 1.41 -15.38
C ASN A 139 -2.29 1.99 -14.07
N ARG A 140 -1.77 3.14 -13.64
CA ARG A 140 -2.29 3.84 -12.47
C ARG A 140 -3.77 4.18 -12.65
N LEU A 141 -4.18 4.67 -13.82
CA LEU A 141 -5.57 4.97 -14.13
C LEU A 141 -6.46 3.72 -14.08
N LYS A 142 -6.00 2.59 -14.60
CA LYS A 142 -6.76 1.32 -14.53
C LYS A 142 -6.94 0.84 -13.08
N LEU A 143 -5.92 0.99 -12.22
CA LEU A 143 -6.03 0.69 -10.79
C LEU A 143 -7.03 1.62 -10.11
N LYS A 144 -6.98 2.93 -10.39
CA LYS A 144 -7.96 3.90 -9.87
C LYS A 144 -9.39 3.54 -10.26
N LYS A 145 -9.62 3.19 -11.54
CA LYS A 145 -10.94 2.74 -12.01
C LYS A 145 -11.39 1.45 -11.34
N TYR A 146 -10.47 0.55 -11.01
CA TYR A 146 -10.77 -0.66 -10.25
C TYR A 146 -11.22 -0.33 -8.81
N PHE A 147 -10.48 0.50 -8.07
CA PHE A 147 -10.88 0.90 -6.72
C PHE A 147 -12.10 1.82 -6.69
N GLN A 148 -12.36 2.57 -7.75
CA GLN A 148 -13.60 3.32 -7.91
C GLN A 148 -14.82 2.39 -7.99
N ARG A 149 -14.70 1.21 -8.62
CA ARG A 149 -15.79 0.21 -8.64
C ARG A 149 -16.05 -0.37 -7.24
N ILE A 150 -14.99 -0.57 -6.45
CA ILE A 150 -15.10 -0.95 -5.04
C ILE A 150 -15.84 0.14 -4.24
N ASP A 151 -15.46 1.41 -4.41
CA ASP A 151 -16.12 2.53 -3.74
C ASP A 151 -17.60 2.67 -4.12
N ASN A 152 -17.91 2.53 -5.41
CA ASN A 152 -19.29 2.55 -5.89
C ASN A 152 -20.10 1.40 -5.29
N PHE A 153 -19.55 0.18 -5.26
CA PHE A 153 -20.20 -0.97 -4.63
C PHE A 153 -20.51 -0.72 -3.15
N LEU A 154 -19.57 -0.18 -2.38
CA LEU A 154 -19.80 0.18 -0.98
C LEU A 154 -20.95 1.18 -0.84
N LYS A 155 -20.99 2.22 -1.69
CA LYS A 155 -22.07 3.22 -1.71
C LYS A 155 -23.43 2.61 -2.07
N ASP A 156 -23.48 1.80 -3.13
CA ASP A 156 -24.70 1.15 -3.62
C ASP A 156 -25.29 0.21 -2.56
N LYS A 157 -24.42 -0.44 -1.78
CA LYS A 157 -24.78 -1.30 -0.66
C LYS A 157 -24.90 -0.58 0.68
N GLN A 158 -24.85 0.75 0.66
CA GLN A 158 -24.99 1.62 1.84
C GLN A 158 -24.05 1.24 2.98
N TYR A 159 -22.83 0.81 2.64
CA TYR A 159 -21.81 0.41 3.60
C TYR A 159 -22.28 -0.69 4.57
N SER A 160 -23.19 -1.58 4.14
CA SER A 160 -23.69 -2.69 4.95
C SER A 160 -22.59 -3.63 5.42
N LEU A 161 -22.87 -4.42 6.46
CA LEU A 161 -21.97 -5.49 6.94
C LEU A 161 -21.50 -6.40 5.80
N CYS A 162 -22.43 -6.85 4.94
CA CYS A 162 -22.09 -7.72 3.83
C CYS A 162 -21.20 -7.05 2.79
N SER A 163 -21.41 -5.77 2.51
CA SER A 163 -20.54 -5.02 1.60
C SER A 163 -19.11 -4.94 2.12
N TRP A 164 -18.93 -4.71 3.42
CA TRP A 164 -17.62 -4.67 4.05
C TRP A 164 -16.92 -6.03 4.05
N GLU A 165 -17.63 -7.11 4.37
CA GLU A 165 -17.06 -8.46 4.30
C GLU A 165 -16.63 -8.84 2.87
N ILE A 166 -17.41 -8.46 1.86
CA ILE A 166 -17.03 -8.65 0.45
C ILE A 166 -15.77 -7.83 0.10
N ILE A 167 -15.69 -6.58 0.54
CA ILE A 167 -14.49 -5.75 0.32
C ILE A 167 -13.27 -6.29 1.07
N ARG A 168 -13.45 -6.87 2.26
CA ARG A 168 -12.37 -7.53 3.00
C ARG A 168 -11.76 -8.70 2.22
N GLU A 169 -12.59 -9.54 1.60
CA GLU A 169 -12.13 -10.63 0.72
C GLU A 169 -11.40 -10.10 -0.53
N GLU A 170 -11.94 -9.06 -1.17
CA GLU A 170 -11.32 -8.45 -2.36
C GLU A 170 -9.97 -7.81 -2.01
N VAL A 171 -9.86 -7.18 -0.84
CA VAL A 171 -8.61 -6.60 -0.34
C VAL A 171 -7.59 -7.68 0.04
N ARG A 172 -8.03 -8.81 0.62
CA ARG A 172 -7.16 -9.97 0.84
C ARG A 172 -6.55 -10.43 -0.48
N THR A 173 -7.36 -10.54 -1.53
CA THR A 173 -6.89 -10.91 -2.88
C THR A 173 -5.88 -9.89 -3.41
N CYS A 174 -6.12 -8.58 -3.23
CA CYS A 174 -5.17 -7.53 -3.60
C CYS A 174 -3.82 -7.67 -2.88
N LEU A 175 -3.84 -7.89 -1.56
CA LEU A 175 -2.61 -8.05 -0.77
C LEU A 175 -1.82 -9.31 -1.16
N GLN A 176 -2.50 -10.42 -1.45
CA GLN A 176 -1.86 -11.65 -1.98
C GLN A 176 -1.21 -11.42 -3.35
N LEU A 177 -1.86 -10.62 -4.21
CA LEU A 177 -1.28 -10.21 -5.49
C LEU A 177 -0.03 -9.35 -5.28
N ILE A 178 -0.07 -8.40 -4.35
CA ILE A 178 1.09 -7.56 -3.99
C ILE A 178 2.23 -8.44 -3.46
N GLU A 179 1.94 -9.40 -2.58
CA GLU A 179 2.95 -10.34 -2.05
C GLU A 179 3.62 -11.12 -3.19
N THR A 180 2.81 -11.63 -4.12
CA THR A 180 3.28 -12.40 -5.28
C THR A 180 4.21 -11.58 -6.17
N VAL A 181 3.82 -10.34 -6.53
CA VAL A 181 4.66 -9.50 -7.40
C VAL A 181 5.90 -8.97 -6.69
N THR A 182 5.80 -8.70 -5.38
CA THR A 182 6.94 -8.29 -4.54
C THR A 182 7.98 -9.41 -4.53
N LYS A 183 7.58 -10.64 -4.25
CA LYS A 183 8.45 -11.83 -4.29
C LYS A 183 9.09 -12.04 -5.66
N LYS A 184 8.32 -11.89 -6.75
CA LYS A 184 8.80 -12.19 -8.12
C LYS A 184 9.75 -11.12 -8.70
N TYR A 185 9.48 -9.84 -8.47
CA TYR A 185 10.14 -8.75 -9.19
C TYR A 185 11.08 -7.90 -8.35
N LEU A 186 11.00 -7.98 -7.02
CA LEU A 186 11.86 -7.19 -6.14
C LEU A 186 13.03 -7.98 -5.55
N TYR A 187 12.96 -9.32 -5.48
CA TYR A 187 14.06 -10.18 -4.97
C TYR A 187 15.06 -10.70 -6.03
N LYS A 188 14.76 -10.51 -7.31
CA LYS A 188 15.76 -10.54 -8.40
C LYS A 188 16.24 -9.11 -8.64
#